data_AF-A0A955ULW4-F1
#
_entry.id   AF-A0A955ULW4-F1
#
_cell.length_a   1.000
_cell.length_b   1.000
_cell.length_c   1.000
_cell.angle_alpha   90.00
_cell.angle_beta   90.00
_cell.angle_gamma   90.00
#
_symmetry.space_group_name_H-M   'P 1'
#
loop_
_entity.id
_entity.type
_entity.pdbx_description
1 polymer ?
#
loop_
_entity_poly.entity_id
_entity_poly.type
_entity_poly.pdbx_seq_one_letter_code
_entity_poly.pdbx_strand_id
1 'polypeptide(L)'
;PALERALLESGRLAIPGVATPSEALARAEAGFSLLKLFPAEAVGGRALLRSLAGPLPELRFVPTGGIDAARAPDYLALPNVVAIGGSWIAERSAIRSGDWAGIEARARAARALVTGGSD
;
A
#
# COMPACT_ATOMS: atom_id res chain seq x y z
N PRO A 1 4.15 -12.58 17.40
CA PRO A 1 3.08 -13.41 18.03
C PRO A 1 2.02 -12.59 18.79
N ALA A 2 2.40 -11.76 19.78
CA ALA A 2 1.41 -11.04 20.60
C ALA A 2 0.60 -10.00 19.81
N LEU A 3 1.27 -9.16 19.01
CA LEU A 3 0.58 -8.13 18.21
C LEU A 3 -0.36 -8.75 17.17
N GLU A 4 0.08 -9.80 16.49
CA GLU A 4 -0.70 -10.50 15.46
C GLU A 4 -2.02 -11.04 16.03
N ARG A 5 -1.95 -11.77 17.15
CA ARG A 5 -3.12 -12.26 17.86
C ARG A 5 -4.03 -11.13 18.32
N ALA A 6 -3.46 -10.07 18.92
CA ALA A 6 -4.23 -8.91 19.36
C ALA A 6 -4.95 -8.22 18.20
N LEU A 7 -4.35 -8.16 17.00
CA LEU A 7 -4.99 -7.60 15.81
C LEU A 7 -6.19 -8.44 15.38
N LEU A 8 -6.03 -9.76 15.32
CA LEU A 8 -7.12 -10.69 14.94
C LEU A 8 -8.27 -10.65 15.96
N GLU A 9 -7.97 -10.69 17.26
CA GLU A 9 -8.96 -10.66 18.33
C GLU A 9 -9.69 -9.31 18.44
N SER A 10 -9.10 -8.23 17.92
CA SER A 10 -9.71 -6.89 18.00
C SER A 10 -10.98 -6.73 17.17
N GLY A 11 -11.22 -7.63 16.21
CA GLY A 11 -12.32 -7.52 15.24
C GLY A 11 -12.23 -6.29 14.31
N ARG A 12 -11.10 -5.58 14.30
CA ARG A 12 -10.85 -4.42 13.44
C ARG A 12 -10.04 -4.84 12.21
N LEU A 13 -10.23 -4.10 11.11
CA LEU A 13 -9.38 -4.23 9.95
C LEU A 13 -7.92 -3.94 10.35
N ALA A 14 -7.04 -4.90 10.09
CA ALA A 14 -5.62 -4.79 10.30
C ALA A 14 -4.88 -5.06 8.99
N ILE A 15 -3.89 -4.22 8.67
CA ILE A 15 -3.08 -4.33 7.46
C ILE A 15 -1.61 -4.48 7.90
N PRO A 16 -1.17 -5.69 8.31
CA PRO A 16 0.17 -5.88 8.81
C PRO A 16 1.22 -5.64 7.72
N GLY A 17 2.37 -5.11 8.14
CA GLY A 17 3.49 -4.83 7.24
C GLY A 17 4.29 -6.09 6.87
N VAL A 18 4.73 -6.17 5.62
CA VAL A 18 5.65 -7.20 5.10
C VAL A 18 6.66 -6.56 4.14
N ALA A 19 7.81 -7.20 3.98
CA ALA A 19 8.88 -6.84 3.04
C ALA A 19 9.27 -8.02 2.11
N THR A 20 8.90 -9.26 2.45
CA THR A 20 9.34 -10.47 1.73
C THR A 20 8.18 -11.44 1.44
N PRO A 21 8.35 -12.36 0.46
CA PRO A 21 7.38 -13.44 0.21
C PRO A 21 7.13 -14.33 1.42
N SER A 22 8.17 -14.68 2.18
CA SER A 22 8.03 -15.55 3.36
C SER A 22 7.19 -14.90 4.46
N GLU A 23 7.36 -13.59 4.67
CA GLU A 23 6.50 -12.85 5.61
C GLU A 23 5.06 -12.75 5.11
N ALA A 24 4.86 -12.53 3.81
CA ALA A 24 3.52 -12.50 3.22
C ALA A 24 2.80 -13.84 3.39
N LEU A 25 3.49 -14.96 3.14
CA LEU A 25 2.96 -16.30 3.36
C LEU A 25 2.62 -16.53 4.84
N ALA A 26 3.52 -16.20 5.76
CA ALA A 26 3.26 -16.33 7.20
C ALA A 26 2.05 -15.51 7.67
N ARG A 27 1.83 -14.32 7.09
CA ARG A 27 0.63 -13.50 7.37
C ARG A 27 -0.64 -14.10 6.77
N ALA A 28 -0.55 -14.70 5.57
CA ALA A 28 -1.65 -15.41 4.95
C ALA A 28 -2.11 -16.60 5.81
N GLU A 29 -1.15 -17.40 6.29
CA GLU A 29 -1.40 -18.53 7.20
C GLU A 29 -2.02 -18.09 8.53
N ALA A 30 -1.67 -16.89 9.01
CA ALA A 30 -2.28 -16.28 10.19
C ALA A 30 -3.69 -15.70 9.94
N GLY A 31 -4.20 -15.76 8.70
CA GLY A 31 -5.55 -15.33 8.34
C GLY A 31 -5.67 -13.91 7.79
N PHE A 32 -4.56 -13.23 7.48
CA PHE A 32 -4.61 -11.90 6.84
C PHE A 32 -4.61 -12.01 5.32
N SER A 33 -5.57 -11.37 4.65
CA SER A 33 -5.64 -11.28 3.19
C SER A 33 -5.20 -9.92 2.62
N LEU A 34 -5.07 -8.89 3.46
CA LEU A 34 -4.65 -7.55 3.07
C LEU A 34 -3.38 -7.13 3.82
N LEU A 35 -2.31 -6.89 3.09
CA LEU A 35 -0.98 -6.62 3.64
C LEU A 35 -0.42 -5.28 3.19
N LYS A 36 0.44 -4.67 4.01
CA LYS A 36 1.18 -3.46 3.65
C LYS A 36 2.58 -3.85 3.21
N LEU A 37 2.91 -3.67 1.93
CA LEU A 37 4.29 -3.82 1.46
C LEU A 37 5.07 -2.55 1.85
N PHE A 38 6.08 -2.68 2.72
CA PHE A 38 6.86 -1.54 3.20
C PHE A 38 8.31 -1.93 3.53
N PRO A 39 9.31 -1.11 3.15
CA PRO A 39 9.24 0.06 2.27
C PRO A 39 9.20 -0.34 0.78
N ALA A 40 8.06 -0.11 0.11
CA ALA A 40 7.72 -0.73 -1.18
C ALA A 40 8.81 -0.65 -2.25
N GLU A 41 9.29 0.55 -2.61
CA GLU A 41 10.32 0.67 -3.66
C GLU A 41 11.64 -0.02 -3.30
N ALA A 42 12.04 0.02 -2.04
CA ALA A 42 13.33 -0.54 -1.61
C ALA A 42 13.33 -2.08 -1.55
N VAL A 43 12.15 -2.70 -1.51
CA VAL A 43 12.00 -4.17 -1.47
C VAL A 43 11.56 -4.76 -2.82
N GLY A 44 11.69 -3.99 -3.91
CA GLY A 44 11.40 -4.44 -5.28
C GLY A 44 10.02 -4.04 -5.82
N GLY A 45 9.18 -3.42 -4.99
CA GLY A 45 8.00 -2.67 -5.43
C GLY A 45 7.07 -3.47 -6.34
N ARG A 46 6.75 -2.88 -7.51
CA ARG A 46 5.87 -3.49 -8.52
C ARG A 46 6.34 -4.86 -9.01
N ALA A 47 7.65 -5.05 -9.14
CA ALA A 47 8.21 -6.32 -9.62
C ALA A 47 7.96 -7.45 -8.61
N LEU A 48 8.16 -7.15 -7.32
CA LEU A 48 7.83 -8.07 -6.24
C LEU A 48 6.33 -8.34 -6.18
N LEU A 49 5.48 -7.31 -6.20
CA LEU A 49 4.02 -7.49 -6.16
C LEU A 49 3.52 -8.34 -7.33
N ARG A 50 4.07 -8.15 -8.53
CA ARG A 50 3.73 -8.97 -9.70
C ARG A 50 4.16 -10.42 -9.53
N SER A 51 5.34 -10.67 -8.96
CA SER A 51 5.81 -12.05 -8.73
C SER A 51 5.01 -12.77 -7.64
N LEU A 52 4.42 -12.05 -6.69
CA LEU A 52 3.56 -12.61 -5.64
C LEU A 52 2.15 -12.99 -6.13
N ALA A 53 1.67 -12.41 -7.24
CA ALA A 53 0.31 -12.66 -7.74
C ALA A 53 0.06 -14.14 -8.14
N GLY A 54 1.10 -14.86 -8.57
CA GLY A 54 1.03 -16.29 -8.89
C GLY A 54 0.93 -17.19 -7.64
N PRO A 55 1.94 -17.17 -6.73
CA PRO A 55 1.96 -18.04 -5.56
C PRO A 55 0.98 -17.64 -4.45
N LEU A 56 0.58 -16.36 -4.38
CA LEU A 56 -0.30 -15.83 -3.32
C LEU A 56 -1.49 -15.07 -3.93
N PRO A 57 -2.36 -15.73 -4.71
CA PRO A 57 -3.39 -15.08 -5.52
C PRO A 57 -4.48 -14.39 -4.67
N GLU A 58 -4.73 -14.88 -3.46
CA GLU A 58 -5.72 -14.34 -2.53
C GLU A 58 -5.23 -13.09 -1.78
N LEU A 59 -3.92 -12.79 -1.82
CA LEU A 59 -3.36 -11.65 -1.11
C LEU A 59 -3.50 -10.36 -1.91
N ARG A 60 -3.95 -9.33 -1.21
CA ARG A 60 -4.01 -7.95 -1.69
C ARG A 60 -3.04 -7.08 -0.90
N PHE A 61 -2.57 -6.01 -1.53
CA PHE A 61 -1.49 -5.19 -1.00
C PHE A 61 -1.80 -3.70 -1.01
N VAL A 62 -1.28 -3.01 0.00
CA VAL A 62 -1.16 -1.55 0.09
C VAL A 62 0.33 -1.19 0.12
N PRO A 63 1.00 -1.08 -1.03
CA PRO A 63 2.41 -0.69 -1.06
C PRO A 63 2.58 0.76 -0.59
N THR A 64 3.59 0.97 0.26
CA THR A 64 3.92 2.28 0.81
C THR A 64 5.43 2.45 0.91
N GLY A 65 5.92 3.66 0.61
CA GLY A 65 7.34 4.02 0.74
C GLY A 65 8.05 4.08 -0.60
N GLY A 66 8.52 5.28 -0.98
CA GLY A 66 9.18 5.56 -2.26
C GLY A 66 8.24 5.78 -3.45
N ILE A 67 6.94 5.59 -3.27
CA ILE A 67 5.93 5.85 -4.31
C ILE A 67 5.71 7.36 -4.41
N ASP A 68 5.67 7.88 -5.64
CA ASP A 68 5.34 9.26 -6.00
C ASP A 68 4.22 9.29 -7.05
N ALA A 69 3.81 10.49 -7.45
CA ALA A 69 2.76 10.68 -8.46
C ALA A 69 3.08 10.03 -9.81
N ALA A 70 4.36 9.90 -10.18
CA ALA A 70 4.76 9.32 -11.46
C ALA A 70 4.68 7.78 -11.45
N ARG A 71 5.03 7.14 -10.33
CA ARG A 71 4.96 5.68 -10.17
C ARG A 71 3.58 5.17 -9.77
N ALA A 72 2.76 6.02 -9.16
CA ALA A 72 1.45 5.66 -8.61
C ALA A 72 0.54 4.89 -9.60
N PRO A 73 0.36 5.32 -10.88
CA PRO A 73 -0.49 4.62 -11.83
C PRO A 73 -0.06 3.18 -12.07
N ASP A 74 1.25 2.93 -12.15
CA ASP A 74 1.79 1.60 -12.43
C ASP A 74 1.56 0.61 -11.27
N TYR A 75 1.48 1.10 -10.04
CA TYR A 75 1.08 0.29 -8.89
C TYR A 75 -0.41 0.02 -8.90
N LEU A 76 -1.23 1.03 -9.18
CA LEU A 76 -2.69 0.92 -9.22
C LEU A 76 -3.19 0.01 -10.36
N ALA A 77 -2.39 -0.20 -11.40
CA ALA A 77 -2.70 -1.13 -12.48
C ALA A 77 -2.52 -2.62 -12.10
N LEU A 78 -1.89 -2.94 -10.96
CA LEU A 78 -1.70 -4.31 -10.52
C LEU A 78 -2.99 -4.84 -9.85
N PRO A 79 -3.52 -6.02 -10.25
CA PRO A 79 -4.79 -6.53 -9.72
C PRO A 79 -4.73 -6.84 -8.22
N ASN A 80 -3.54 -7.18 -7.71
CA ASN A 80 -3.31 -7.45 -6.30
C ASN A 80 -2.99 -6.18 -5.48
N VAL A 81 -3.11 -4.97 -6.04
CA VAL A 81 -2.99 -3.70 -5.31
C VAL A 81 -4.37 -3.07 -5.15
N VAL A 82 -4.76 -2.73 -3.93
CA VAL A 82 -6.08 -2.11 -3.64
C VAL A 82 -6.00 -0.62 -3.32
N ALA A 83 -4.83 -0.17 -2.87
CA ALA A 83 -4.55 1.22 -2.55
C ALA A 83 -3.03 1.42 -2.55
N ILE A 84 -2.57 2.67 -2.60
CA ILE A 84 -1.15 3.03 -2.48
C ILE A 84 -0.97 4.07 -1.37
N GLY A 85 0.20 4.09 -0.76
CA GLY A 85 0.57 5.09 0.23
C GLY A 85 1.87 5.81 -0.13
N GLY A 86 1.90 7.13 0.06
CA GLY A 86 3.14 7.88 -0.03
C GLY A 86 3.01 9.32 0.43
N SER A 87 4.15 9.90 0.78
CA SER A 87 4.21 11.23 1.39
C SER A 87 4.07 12.38 0.39
N TRP A 88 4.09 12.12 -0.92
CA TRP A 88 4.09 13.17 -1.94
C TRP A 88 2.83 14.04 -1.88
N ILE A 89 1.71 13.53 -1.36
CA ILE A 89 0.47 14.30 -1.18
C ILE A 89 0.67 15.39 -0.11
N ALA A 90 1.16 14.97 1.06
CA ALA A 90 1.35 15.80 2.25
C ALA A 90 2.80 15.74 2.72
N GLU A 91 3.69 16.34 1.94
CA GLU A 91 5.12 16.39 2.28
C GLU A 91 5.33 17.15 3.59
N ARG A 92 6.35 16.74 4.37
CA ARG A 92 6.65 17.38 5.66
C ARG A 92 6.95 18.88 5.50
N SER A 93 7.57 19.29 4.40
CA SER A 93 7.81 20.70 4.06
C SER A 93 6.50 21.47 3.94
N ALA A 94 5.55 20.97 3.14
CA ALA A 94 4.25 21.59 2.93
C ALA A 94 3.43 21.67 4.23
N ILE A 95 3.46 20.61 5.06
CA ILE A 95 2.81 20.64 6.37
C ILE A 95 3.45 21.70 7.27
N ARG A 96 4.78 21.76 7.34
CA ARG A 96 5.49 22.74 8.17
C ARG A 96 5.27 24.18 7.71
N SER A 97 5.13 24.42 6.41
CA SER A 97 4.88 25.75 5.85
C SER A 97 3.40 26.14 5.84
N GLY A 98 2.49 25.25 6.24
CA GLY A 98 1.04 25.49 6.15
C GLY A 98 0.51 25.59 4.72
N ASP A 99 1.16 24.93 3.76
CA ASP A 99 0.75 24.88 2.35
C ASP A 99 -0.46 23.93 2.16
N TRP A 100 -1.59 24.30 2.76
CA TRP A 100 -2.82 23.50 2.69
C TRP A 100 -3.38 23.46 1.27
N ALA A 101 -3.28 24.57 0.53
CA ALA A 101 -3.72 24.64 -0.86
C ALA A 101 -2.93 23.71 -1.77
N GLY A 102 -1.60 23.63 -1.61
CA GLY A 102 -0.77 22.69 -2.35
C GLY A 102 -1.04 21.23 -1.96
N ILE A 103 -1.29 20.95 -0.67
CA ILE A 103 -1.69 19.61 -0.23
C ILE A 103 -3.02 19.20 -0.87
N GLU A 104 -4.00 20.10 -0.89
CA GLU A 104 -5.29 19.87 -1.54
C GLU A 104 -5.12 19.59 -3.04
N ALA A 105 -4.33 20.41 -3.74
CA ALA A 105 -4.05 20.24 -5.16
C ALA A 105 -3.42 18.86 -5.45
N ARG A 106 -2.44 18.43 -4.66
CA ARG A 106 -1.80 17.11 -4.78
C ARG A 106 -2.75 15.97 -4.43
N ALA A 107 -3.61 16.14 -3.43
CA ALA A 107 -4.64 15.16 -3.10
C ALA A 107 -5.65 14.98 -4.23
N ARG A 108 -6.10 16.08 -4.85
CA ARG A 108 -7.00 16.05 -6.02
C ARG A 108 -6.32 15.37 -7.22
N ALA A 109 -5.06 15.70 -7.49
CA ALA A 109 -4.28 15.04 -8.53
C ALA A 109 -4.13 13.53 -8.27
N ALA A 110 -3.82 13.13 -7.04
CA ALA A 110 -3.73 11.71 -6.67
C ALA A 110 -5.07 10.97 -6.83
N ARG A 111 -6.20 11.62 -6.48
CA ARG A 111 -7.54 11.04 -6.69
C ARG A 111 -7.84 10.81 -8.17
N ALA A 112 -7.41 11.72 -9.04
CA ALA A 112 -7.61 11.57 -10.48
C ALA A 112 -6.86 10.36 -11.08
N LEU A 113 -5.88 9.79 -10.38
CA LEU A 113 -5.19 8.57 -10.83
C LEU A 113 -6.04 7.31 -10.69
N VAL A 114 -7.14 7.36 -9.92
CA VAL A 114 -7.99 6.20 -9.58
C VAL A 114 -9.21 6.10 -10.51
N THR A 115 -9.21 6.78 -11.66
CA THR A 115 -10.34 6.76 -12.61
C THR A 115 -10.33 5.49 -13.46
N GLY A 116 -10.80 4.38 -12.89
CA GLY A 116 -10.92 3.10 -13.58
C GLY A 116 -11.78 2.03 -12.89
N GLY A 117 -12.39 2.32 -11.75
CA GLY A 117 -13.37 1.43 -11.12
C GLY A 117 -14.79 1.93 -11.38
N SER A 118 -15.30 1.72 -12.58
CA SER A 118 -16.75 1.63 -12.76
C SER A 118 -17.16 0.25 -12.27
N ASP A 119 -17.86 0.20 -11.14
CA ASP A 119 -18.89 -0.82 -10.96
C ASP A 119 -20.07 -0.51 -11.91
#